data_AF-A0AA97E9J5-F1
#
_entry.id   AF-A0AA97E9J5-F1
#
_cell.length_a   1.000
_cell.length_b   1.000
_cell.length_c   1.000
_cell.angle_alpha   90.00
_cell.angle_beta   90.00
_cell.angle_gamma   90.00
#
_symmetry.space_group_name_H-M   'P 1'
#
loop_
_entity.id
_entity.type
_entity.pdbx_description
1 polymer ?
#
loop_
_entity_poly.entity_id
_entity_poly.type
_entity_poly.pdbx_seq_one_letter_code
_entity_poly.pdbx_strand_id
1 'polypeptide(L)'
;MATLIPSYSSCAGRMTGGEKRLAQRLEAKLEDDYMLWYDVPVGPKALYPDFILLHPSRGLCVLEVKDWRLDTIKSVNPDEFAIATPPQGSIKHVKNPLHQARDYVLAMCSLLEQDPELVQADTRASSSAPTPMVWCCPTSPAASSTLSRCWPRSSILTWSSAKTK
;
A
#
# COMPACT_ATOMS: atom_id res chain seq x y z
N MET A 1 12.98 -4.92 12.82
CA MET A 1 12.17 -5.59 11.78
C MET A 1 10.96 -4.71 11.52
N ALA A 2 10.57 -4.53 10.27
CA ALA A 2 9.36 -3.77 9.94
C ALA A 2 8.13 -4.33 10.66
N THR A 3 7.23 -3.44 11.08
CA THR A 3 6.01 -3.84 11.80
C THR A 3 4.86 -4.05 10.82
N LEU A 4 4.35 -5.29 10.75
CA LEU A 4 3.16 -5.64 9.98
C LEU A 4 1.88 -5.42 10.80
N ILE A 5 0.95 -4.66 10.23
CA ILE A 5 -0.33 -4.29 10.84
C ILE A 5 -1.48 -4.78 9.94
N PRO A 6 -2.40 -5.64 10.43
CA PRO A 6 -2.35 -6.33 11.72
C PRO A 6 -1.26 -7.41 11.74
N SER A 7 -0.82 -7.84 12.94
CA SER A 7 0.29 -8.79 13.12
C SER A 7 0.18 -10.04 12.24
N TYR A 8 1.31 -10.58 11.77
CA TYR A 8 1.34 -11.72 10.84
C TYR A 8 0.46 -12.90 11.31
N SER A 9 0.53 -13.27 12.59
CA SER A 9 -0.26 -14.38 13.17
C SER A 9 -1.77 -14.17 13.05
N SER A 10 -2.24 -12.91 13.05
CA SER A 10 -3.67 -12.58 12.96
C SER A 10 -4.22 -12.57 11.53
N CYS A 11 -3.38 -12.29 10.53
CA CYS A 11 -3.77 -12.21 9.12
C CYS A 11 -3.33 -13.41 8.28
N ALA A 12 -2.41 -14.25 8.78
CA ALA A 12 -1.91 -15.42 8.06
C ALA A 12 -3.02 -16.42 7.65
N GLY A 13 -4.16 -16.44 8.33
CA GLY A 13 -5.31 -17.26 7.92
C GLY A 13 -6.03 -16.73 6.67
N ARG A 14 -5.98 -15.42 6.42
CA ARG A 14 -6.66 -14.73 5.30
C ARG A 14 -5.77 -14.58 4.06
N MET A 15 -4.46 -14.60 4.26
CA MET A 15 -3.48 -14.43 3.19
C MET A 15 -3.46 -15.59 2.19
N THR A 16 -3.28 -15.26 0.93
CA THR A 16 -2.92 -16.23 -0.13
C THR A 16 -1.49 -16.76 0.05
N GLY A 17 -1.09 -17.76 -0.75
CA GLY A 17 0.23 -18.38 -0.63
C GLY A 17 1.37 -17.40 -0.93
N GLY A 18 1.21 -16.58 -1.98
CA GLY A 18 2.16 -15.54 -2.33
C GLY A 18 2.14 -14.37 -1.37
N GLU A 19 0.98 -13.96 -0.85
CA GLU A 19 0.89 -12.93 0.17
C GLU A 19 1.65 -13.32 1.44
N LYS A 20 1.51 -14.56 1.91
CA LYS A 20 2.28 -15.06 3.07
C LYS A 20 3.78 -14.98 2.82
N ARG A 21 4.22 -15.46 1.65
CA ARG A 21 5.64 -15.46 1.28
C ARG A 21 6.19 -14.05 1.15
N LEU A 22 5.40 -13.11 0.62
CA LEU A 22 5.78 -11.72 0.52
C LEU A 22 5.86 -11.07 1.91
N ALA A 23 4.83 -11.22 2.74
CA ALA A 23 4.79 -10.67 4.09
C ALA A 23 6.00 -11.09 4.93
N GLN A 24 6.32 -12.40 4.94
CA GLN A 24 7.49 -12.93 5.65
C GLN A 24 8.81 -12.34 5.14
N ARG A 25 8.93 -12.14 3.82
CA ARG A 25 10.13 -11.55 3.21
C ARG A 25 10.26 -10.07 3.52
N LEU A 26 9.15 -9.33 3.49
CA LEU A 26 9.14 -7.91 3.83
C LEU A 26 9.51 -7.72 5.30
N GLU A 27 8.93 -8.49 6.23
CA GLU A 27 9.28 -8.45 7.65
C GLU A 27 10.76 -8.77 7.92
N ALA A 28 11.32 -9.77 7.22
CA ALA A 28 12.71 -10.19 7.39
C ALA A 28 13.75 -9.29 6.70
N LYS A 29 13.36 -8.50 5.69
CA LYS A 29 14.29 -7.71 4.86
C LYS A 29 14.17 -6.21 5.04
N LEU A 30 13.02 -5.73 5.49
CA LEU A 30 12.82 -4.30 5.70
C LEU A 30 13.34 -3.87 7.07
N GLU A 31 13.89 -2.66 7.08
CA GLU A 31 14.29 -1.92 8.26
C GLU A 31 13.06 -1.66 9.15
N ASP A 32 13.28 -1.44 10.45
CA ASP A 32 12.23 -1.15 11.44
C ASP A 32 11.47 0.16 11.20
N ASP A 33 12.07 1.10 10.47
CA ASP A 33 11.43 2.35 10.04
C ASP A 33 10.30 2.16 9.03
N TYR A 34 10.14 0.96 8.46
CA TYR A 34 9.04 0.64 7.58
C TYR A 34 7.78 0.24 8.35
N MET A 35 6.68 0.90 8.03
CA MET A 35 5.35 0.45 8.38
C MET A 35 4.75 -0.37 7.25
N LEU A 36 4.24 -1.55 7.57
CA LEU A 36 3.49 -2.40 6.65
C LEU A 36 2.04 -2.49 7.10
N TRP A 37 1.11 -2.16 6.21
CA TRP A 37 -0.30 -2.51 6.38
C TRP A 37 -0.71 -3.57 5.38
N TYR A 38 -1.50 -4.54 5.85
CA TYR A 38 -2.08 -5.59 5.02
C TYR A 38 -3.61 -5.52 5.05
N ASP A 39 -4.22 -5.51 3.86
CA ASP A 39 -5.67 -5.56 3.68
C ASP A 39 -6.42 -4.52 4.55
N VAL A 40 -5.96 -3.27 4.47
CA VAL A 40 -6.57 -2.16 5.21
C VAL A 40 -7.26 -1.21 4.22
N PRO A 41 -8.55 -0.89 4.42
CA PRO A 41 -9.27 0.01 3.53
C PRO A 41 -8.69 1.41 3.58
N VAL A 42 -8.60 2.04 2.42
CA VAL A 42 -8.12 3.42 2.29
C VAL A 42 -9.16 4.29 1.60
N GLY A 43 -9.39 5.45 2.23
CA GLY A 43 -10.25 6.50 1.70
C GLY A 43 -11.75 6.24 1.78
N PRO A 44 -12.56 7.22 1.35
CA PRO A 44 -14.02 7.14 1.39
C PRO A 44 -14.58 6.07 0.43
N LYS A 45 -13.80 5.68 -0.59
CA LYS A 45 -14.16 4.60 -1.53
C LYS A 45 -13.83 3.21 -0.99
N ALA A 46 -13.26 3.11 0.21
CA ALA A 46 -12.83 1.86 0.85
C ALA A 46 -12.07 0.96 -0.13
N LEU A 47 -10.96 1.48 -0.67
CA LEU A 47 -10.10 0.70 -1.55
C LEU A 47 -9.24 -0.25 -0.71
N TYR A 48 -9.17 -1.52 -1.11
CA TYR A 48 -8.44 -2.57 -0.39
C TYR A 48 -7.23 -3.03 -1.21
N PRO A 49 -6.08 -2.34 -1.08
CA PRO A 49 -4.82 -2.86 -1.62
C PRO A 49 -4.29 -4.01 -0.74
N ASP A 50 -3.52 -4.93 -1.34
CA ASP A 50 -2.96 -6.07 -0.62
C ASP A 50 -1.96 -5.62 0.46
N PHE A 51 -0.94 -4.83 0.08
CA PHE A 51 0.01 -4.25 1.02
C PHE A 51 0.26 -2.76 0.79
N ILE A 52 0.44 -2.04 1.87
CA ILE A 52 0.83 -0.63 1.89
C ILE A 52 2.09 -0.51 2.74
N LEU A 53 3.12 0.09 2.19
CA LEU A 53 4.39 0.34 2.83
C LEU A 53 4.59 1.83 2.96
N LEU A 54 4.92 2.30 4.15
CA LEU A 54 5.32 3.69 4.38
C LEU A 54 6.70 3.71 5.00
N HIS A 55 7.59 4.49 4.40
CA HIS A 55 8.88 4.82 4.97
C HIS A 55 9.01 6.35 5.08
N PRO A 56 9.39 6.88 6.25
CA PRO A 56 9.35 8.33 6.52
C PRO A 56 10.22 9.16 5.56
N SER A 57 11.31 8.61 5.04
CA SER A 57 12.20 9.32 4.09
C SER A 57 12.05 8.88 2.63
N ARG A 58 11.32 7.80 2.35
CA ARG A 58 11.22 7.20 0.99
C ARG A 58 9.79 7.28 0.43
N GLY A 59 8.82 7.61 1.27
CA GLY A 59 7.42 7.77 0.89
C GLY A 59 6.59 6.50 0.99
N LEU A 60 5.47 6.50 0.28
CA LEU A 60 4.45 5.46 0.27
C LEU A 60 4.61 4.53 -0.93
N CYS A 61 4.45 3.24 -0.73
CA CYS A 61 4.48 2.22 -1.77
C CYS A 61 3.29 1.26 -1.57
N VAL A 62 2.55 0.98 -2.64
CA VAL A 62 1.44 0.01 -2.63
C VAL A 62 1.87 -1.20 -3.45
N LEU A 63 1.69 -2.40 -2.89
CA LEU A 63 1.97 -3.66 -3.57
C LEU A 63 0.67 -4.44 -3.73
N GLU A 64 0.40 -4.83 -4.97
CA GLU A 64 -0.68 -5.75 -5.33
C GLU A 64 -0.06 -7.10 -5.67
N VAL A 65 -0.52 -8.16 -5.02
CA VAL A 65 -0.02 -9.52 -5.17
C VAL A 65 -1.03 -10.36 -5.93
N LYS A 66 -0.56 -11.09 -6.94
CA LYS A 66 -1.38 -12.04 -7.67
C LYS A 66 -0.66 -13.38 -7.76
N ASP A 67 -1.31 -14.43 -7.26
CA ASP A 67 -0.83 -15.82 -7.29
C ASP A 67 -1.12 -16.51 -8.64
N TRP A 68 -0.83 -15.83 -9.74
CA TRP A 68 -1.02 -16.40 -11.06
C TRP A 68 0.18 -17.26 -11.45
N ARG A 69 -0.10 -18.44 -11.99
CA ARG A 69 0.93 -19.27 -12.59
C ARG A 69 1.16 -18.82 -14.02
N LEU A 70 2.41 -18.79 -14.48
CA LEU A 70 2.75 -18.32 -15.83
C LEU A 70 2.04 -19.11 -16.94
N ASP A 71 1.79 -20.41 -16.72
CA ASP A 71 1.06 -21.29 -17.65
C ASP A 71 -0.44 -20.98 -17.75
N THR A 72 -0.99 -20.28 -16.76
CA THR A 72 -2.40 -19.84 -16.75
C THR A 72 -2.62 -18.53 -17.49
N ILE A 73 -1.57 -17.74 -17.72
CA ILE A 73 -1.67 -16.47 -18.45
C ILE A 73 -1.78 -16.76 -19.95
N LYS A 74 -2.93 -16.40 -20.55
CA LYS A 74 -3.18 -16.63 -21.99
C LYS A 74 -2.83 -15.42 -22.83
N SER A 75 -3.16 -14.23 -22.35
CA SER A 75 -2.77 -12.98 -23.00
C SER A 75 -2.62 -11.88 -21.95
N VAL A 76 -1.79 -10.90 -22.30
CA VAL A 76 -1.53 -9.70 -21.51
C VAL A 76 -1.64 -8.51 -22.44
N ASN A 77 -2.44 -7.52 -22.07
CA ASN A 77 -2.42 -6.20 -22.68
C ASN A 77 -2.23 -5.14 -21.56
N PRO A 78 -1.99 -3.87 -21.91
CA PRO A 78 -1.77 -2.84 -20.89
C PRO A 78 -2.93 -2.69 -19.89
N ASP A 79 -4.16 -3.04 -20.26
CA ASP A 79 -5.35 -2.78 -19.45
C ASP A 79 -5.81 -4.00 -18.63
N GLU A 80 -5.59 -5.20 -19.13
CA GLU A 80 -6.10 -6.46 -18.60
C GLU A 80 -5.22 -7.69 -18.91
N PHE A 81 -5.42 -8.71 -18.09
CA PHE A 81 -4.85 -10.03 -18.21
C PHE A 81 -5.96 -11.04 -18.44
N ALA A 82 -5.79 -11.92 -19.42
CA ALA A 82 -6.66 -13.06 -19.63
C ALA A 82 -6.04 -14.30 -18.95
N ILE A 83 -6.64 -14.73 -17.84
CA ILE A 83 -6.15 -15.84 -17.02
C ILE A 83 -7.07 -17.04 -17.18
N ALA A 84 -6.52 -18.18 -17.59
CA ALA A 84 -7.23 -19.44 -17.62
C ALA A 84 -7.36 -20.00 -16.20
N THR A 85 -8.58 -20.25 -15.75
CA THR A 85 -8.85 -20.84 -14.43
C THR A 85 -9.10 -22.34 -14.58
N PRO A 86 -8.22 -23.22 -14.05
CA PRO A 86 -8.50 -24.65 -13.97
C PRO A 86 -9.65 -24.92 -12.97
N PRO A 87 -10.43 -26.01 -13.12
CA PRO A 87 -10.30 -27.09 -14.10
C PRO A 87 -11.11 -26.89 -15.40
N GLN A 88 -12.11 -26.00 -15.44
CA GLN A 88 -12.96 -25.83 -16.63
C GLN A 88 -12.29 -25.08 -17.80
N GLY A 89 -11.10 -24.50 -17.61
CA GLY A 89 -10.39 -23.77 -18.68
C GLY A 89 -11.06 -22.45 -19.07
N SER A 90 -11.96 -21.94 -18.23
CA SER A 90 -12.61 -20.64 -18.45
C SER A 90 -11.58 -19.52 -18.38
N ILE A 91 -11.67 -18.59 -19.34
CA ILE A 91 -10.80 -17.42 -19.40
C ILE A 91 -11.47 -16.31 -18.58
N LYS A 92 -10.79 -15.87 -17.52
CA LYS A 92 -11.18 -14.72 -16.71
C LYS A 92 -10.35 -13.52 -17.13
N HIS A 93 -11.01 -12.45 -17.52
CA HIS A 93 -10.38 -11.17 -17.74
C HIS A 93 -10.28 -10.44 -16.39
N VAL A 94 -9.07 -10.03 -16.03
CA VAL A 94 -8.78 -9.30 -14.79
C VAL A 94 -8.03 -8.03 -15.16
N LYS A 95 -8.38 -6.90 -14.53
CA LYS A 95 -7.67 -5.63 -14.74
C LYS A 95 -6.18 -5.79 -14.42
N ASN A 96 -5.34 -5.06 -15.16
CA ASN A 96 -3.90 -5.04 -14.93
C ASN A 96 -3.59 -4.66 -13.47
N PRO A 97 -2.89 -5.52 -12.71
CA PRO A 97 -2.52 -5.23 -11.32
C PRO A 97 -1.72 -3.94 -11.16
N LEU A 98 -0.91 -3.57 -12.17
CA LEU A 98 -0.17 -2.31 -12.16
C LEU A 98 -1.10 -1.10 -12.22
N HIS A 99 -2.19 -1.18 -12.99
CA HIS A 99 -3.19 -0.12 -13.05
C HIS A 99 -3.99 -0.04 -11.73
N GLN A 100 -4.32 -1.19 -11.13
CA GLN A 100 -4.96 -1.22 -9.80
C GLN A 100 -4.06 -0.56 -8.75
N ALA A 101 -2.79 -0.96 -8.67
CA ALA A 101 -1.82 -0.37 -7.75
C ALA A 101 -1.66 1.15 -7.96
N ARG A 102 -1.60 1.60 -9.22
CA ARG A 102 -1.55 3.02 -9.55
C ARG A 102 -2.80 3.78 -9.07
N ASP A 103 -3.99 3.23 -9.30
CA ASP A 103 -5.24 3.86 -8.86
C ASP A 103 -5.30 3.98 -7.34
N TYR A 104 -4.80 2.97 -6.62
CA TYR A 104 -4.67 3.02 -5.17
C TYR A 104 -3.73 4.15 -4.74
N VAL A 105 -2.52 4.23 -5.31
CA VAL A 105 -1.57 5.30 -4.98
C VAL A 105 -2.17 6.68 -5.26
N LEU A 106 -2.82 6.88 -6.42
CA LEU A 106 -3.46 8.16 -6.75
C LEU A 106 -4.57 8.53 -5.77
N ALA A 107 -5.42 7.57 -5.40
CA ALA A 107 -6.46 7.79 -4.40
C ALA A 107 -5.86 8.16 -3.03
N MET A 108 -4.76 7.52 -2.63
CA MET A 108 -4.05 7.85 -1.40
C MET A 108 -3.42 9.25 -1.47
N CYS A 109 -2.73 9.59 -2.56
CA CYS A 109 -2.15 10.93 -2.73
C CYS A 109 -3.22 12.01 -2.64
N SER A 110 -4.35 11.85 -3.34
CA SER A 110 -5.46 12.82 -3.26
C SER A 110 -6.07 12.95 -1.87
N LEU A 111 -5.98 11.93 -1.01
CA LEU A 111 -6.43 12.02 0.39
C LEU A 111 -5.40 12.73 1.27
N LEU A 112 -4.12 12.44 1.07
CA LEU A 112 -3.03 13.07 1.81
C LEU A 112 -2.93 14.56 1.48
N GLU A 113 -3.18 14.96 0.22
CA GLU A 113 -3.21 16.35 -0.25
C GLU A 113 -4.35 17.17 0.38
N GLN A 114 -5.41 16.53 0.89
CA GLN A 114 -6.51 17.22 1.56
C GLN A 114 -6.18 17.58 3.01
N ASP A 115 -5.11 17.03 3.59
CA ASP A 115 -4.72 17.32 4.97
C ASP A 115 -3.69 18.47 5.02
N PRO A 116 -4.06 19.64 5.57
CA PRO A 116 -3.15 20.78 5.68
C PRO A 116 -1.90 20.51 6.52
N GLU A 117 -1.92 19.53 7.43
CA GLU A 117 -0.75 19.16 8.26
C GLU A 117 0.30 18.37 7.45
N LEU A 118 -0.09 17.77 6.32
CA LEU A 118 0.81 17.03 5.44
C LEU A 118 1.27 17.81 4.21
N VAL A 119 0.60 18.93 3.90
CA VAL A 119 0.97 19.82 2.81
C VAL A 119 1.89 20.91 3.35
N GLN A 120 3.14 20.93 2.88
CA GLN A 120 4.05 22.03 3.21
C GLN A 120 3.51 23.33 2.63
N ALA A 121 3.34 24.35 3.49
CA ALA A 121 2.89 25.69 3.09
C ALA A 121 3.95 26.49 2.29
N ASP A 122 5.13 25.92 2.04
CA ASP A 122 6.27 26.66 1.52
C ASP A 122 6.27 26.70 -0.01
N THR A 123 5.66 27.77 -0.52
CA THR A 123 5.63 28.15 -1.94
C THR A 123 6.98 28.69 -2.38
N ARG A 124 7.98 27.82 -2.58
CA ARG A 124 9.16 28.21 -3.36
C ARG A 124 9.88 27.06 -4.06
N ALA A 125 9.26 26.51 -5.10
CA ALA A 125 10.00 25.89 -6.21
C ALA A 125 9.21 26.08 -7.52
N SER A 126 9.66 27.06 -8.30
CA SER A 126 9.25 27.24 -9.68
C SER A 126 9.95 26.21 -10.56
N SER A 127 9.24 25.77 -11.61
CA SER A 127 9.69 25.02 -12.80
C SER A 127 9.64 23.47 -12.78
N SER A 128 8.76 22.98 -13.67
CA SER A 128 8.61 21.64 -14.27
C SER A 128 8.29 20.44 -13.37
N ALA A 129 7.13 19.83 -13.64
CA ALA A 129 6.60 18.63 -13.00
C ALA A 129 7.57 17.44 -13.07
N PRO A 130 7.53 16.56 -12.06
CA PRO A 130 7.11 15.19 -12.32
C PRO A 130 6.07 14.68 -11.31
N THR A 131 5.22 13.76 -11.77
CA THR A 131 4.58 12.61 -11.10
C THR A 131 4.43 12.66 -9.57
N PRO A 132 3.27 12.35 -8.96
CA PRO A 132 3.05 12.53 -7.52
C PRO A 132 3.90 11.53 -6.72
N MET A 133 5.15 11.93 -6.46
CA MET A 133 5.97 11.40 -5.41
C MET A 133 5.65 12.30 -4.22
N VAL A 134 4.60 11.96 -3.48
CA VAL A 134 4.27 12.64 -2.22
C VAL A 134 5.41 12.34 -1.26
N TRP A 135 6.40 13.23 -1.22
CA TRP A 135 7.45 13.25 -0.21
C TRP A 135 6.83 13.80 1.07
N CYS A 136 6.16 12.93 1.83
CA CYS A 136 5.78 13.26 3.19
C CYS A 136 6.98 12.95 4.07
N CYS A 137 7.74 13.97 4.48
CA CYS A 137 8.79 13.84 5.48
C CYS A 137 8.13 14.00 6.87
N PRO A 138 7.91 12.94 7.67
CA PRO A 138 7.26 13.08 8.96
C PRO A 138 8.34 13.30 10.02
N THR A 139 9.04 14.44 9.96
CA THR A 139 9.86 14.88 11.09
C THR A 139 9.01 15.56 12.18
N SER A 140 7.71 15.76 11.95
CA SER A 140 6.81 16.35 12.94
C SER A 140 5.88 15.30 13.58
N PRO A 141 5.70 15.31 14.92
CA PRO A 141 4.75 14.45 15.63
C PRO A 141 3.26 14.67 15.25
N ALA A 142 2.95 15.59 14.33
CA ALA A 142 1.61 15.79 13.76
C ALA A 142 1.23 14.75 12.67
N ALA A 143 2.20 14.09 12.02
CA ALA A 143 1.92 13.14 10.93
C ALA A 143 1.12 11.88 11.39
N SER A 144 1.14 11.58 12.69
CA SER A 144 0.42 10.48 13.35
C SER A 144 -1.08 10.68 13.32
N SER A 145 -1.54 11.89 13.64
CA SER A 145 -2.95 12.22 13.75
C SER A 145 -3.62 12.22 12.38
N THR A 146 -2.89 12.57 11.32
CA THR A 146 -3.42 12.50 9.95
C THR A 146 -3.51 11.08 9.41
N LEU A 147 -2.48 10.25 9.63
CA LEU A 147 -2.57 8.83 9.31
C LEU A 147 -3.77 8.18 10.02
N SER A 148 -4.14 8.70 11.21
CA SER A 148 -5.33 8.29 11.99
C SER A 148 -6.69 8.58 11.35
N ARG A 149 -6.72 9.49 10.38
CA ARG A 149 -7.92 9.87 9.62
C ARG A 149 -8.01 9.14 8.29
N CYS A 150 -6.86 8.82 7.66
CA CYS A 150 -6.81 8.10 6.39
C CYS A 150 -6.94 6.57 6.55
N TRP A 151 -6.59 6.03 7.72
CA TRP A 151 -6.68 4.62 8.07
C TRP A 151 -7.54 4.41 9.34
N PRO A 152 -8.10 3.21 9.58
CA PRO A 152 -8.90 2.93 10.77
C PRO A 152 -8.11 3.16 12.07
N ARG A 153 -8.70 3.84 13.07
CA ARG A 153 -8.07 4.20 14.36
C ARG A 153 -7.27 3.06 15.04
N SER A 154 -7.73 1.82 14.91
CA SER A 154 -7.05 0.62 15.43
C SER A 154 -5.66 0.38 14.82
N SER A 155 -5.44 0.79 13.58
CA SER A 155 -4.18 0.65 12.84
C SER A 155 -3.18 1.77 13.11
N ILE A 156 -3.57 2.83 13.84
CA ILE A 156 -2.74 4.00 14.17
C ILE A 156 -2.29 4.02 15.63
N LEU A 157 -3.07 3.44 16.54
CA LEU A 157 -2.67 3.31 17.95
C LEU A 157 -1.32 2.59 18.11
N THR A 158 -1.00 1.67 17.19
CA THR A 158 0.30 0.97 17.10
C THR A 158 1.46 1.90 16.73
N TRP A 159 1.24 2.93 15.91
CA TRP A 159 2.27 3.88 15.50
C TRP A 159 2.74 4.77 16.65
N SER A 160 1.79 5.28 17.45
CA SER A 160 2.11 6.18 18.56
C SER A 160 2.93 5.48 19.65
N SER A 161 2.67 4.18 19.87
CA SER A 161 3.44 3.35 20.83
C SER A 161 4.83 2.95 20.32
N ALA A 162 5.06 2.90 19.00
CA ALA A 162 6.36 2.54 18.43
C ALA A 162 7.40 3.67 18.52
N LYS A 163 6.97 4.93 18.66
CA LYS A 163 7.86 6.09 18.84
C LYS A 163 8.17 6.43 20.30
N THR A 164 7.53 5.79 21.27
CA THR A 164 7.75 6.08 22.72
C THR A 164 8.81 5.19 23.38
N LYS A 165 9.66 4.50 22.61
CA LYS A 165 10.79 3.72 23.12
C LYS A 165 12.09 4.11 22.46
#